data_AF-U6L6W0-F1
#
_entry.id   AF-U6L6W0-F1
#
_cell.length_a   1.000
_cell.length_b   1.000
_cell.length_c   1.000
_cell.angle_alpha   90.00
_cell.angle_beta   90.00
_cell.angle_gamma   90.00
#
_symmetry.space_group_name_H-M   'P 1'
#
loop_
_entity.id
_entity.type
_entity.pdbx_description
1 polymer ?
#
loop_
_entity_poly.entity_id
_entity_poly.type
_entity_poly.pdbx_seq_one_letter_code
_entity_poly.pdbx_strand_id
1 'polypeptide(L)'
;GAPLWRAGGPGVSRCCCSAAAAQQQEQQQQLQQKQQQPLQRRVQQQQEQQQQQQLQQQQQQRQGFATASFGPLGLLPSVQQALQQWGILRGSSMQAAALPLLLQGQSLCIAAETGSGKTLAYVVALVQRLLVLQQQQQQQT
;
A
#
# COMPACT_ATOMS: atom_id res chain seq x y z
N GLY A 1 -17.96 24.39 88.96
CA GLY A 1 -19.01 23.89 88.06
C GLY A 1 -19.13 24.83 86.88
N ALA A 2 -18.80 24.35 85.68
CA ALA A 2 -19.27 24.96 84.43
C ALA A 2 -20.46 24.13 83.96
N PRO A 3 -21.54 24.78 83.50
CA PRO A 3 -21.94 24.52 82.12
C PRO A 3 -22.60 25.74 81.46
N LEU A 4 -22.60 25.79 80.12
CA LEU A 4 -23.74 26.29 79.33
C LEU A 4 -23.50 25.91 77.87
N TRP A 5 -24.30 24.96 77.42
CA TRP A 5 -24.34 24.36 76.10
C TRP A 5 -25.24 25.20 75.18
N ARG A 6 -24.68 25.54 74.01
CA ARG A 6 -25.26 25.50 72.66
C ARG A 6 -26.77 25.79 72.48
N ALA A 7 -27.06 26.88 71.76
CA ALA A 7 -27.89 27.00 70.54
C ALA A 7 -28.16 28.51 70.35
N GLY A 8 -27.81 29.18 69.27
CA GLY A 8 -28.21 28.97 67.88
C GLY A 8 -28.84 30.29 67.39
N GLY A 9 -28.32 30.89 66.33
CA GLY A 9 -28.86 32.11 65.73
C GLY A 9 -28.28 32.37 64.33
N PRO A 10 -29.05 32.96 63.39
CA PRO A 10 -29.06 32.54 61.99
C PRO A 10 -28.46 33.55 61.01
N GLY A 11 -28.07 33.05 59.82
CA GLY A 11 -28.34 33.78 58.58
C GLY A 11 -27.14 34.11 57.69
N VAL A 12 -27.09 33.43 56.53
CA VAL A 12 -26.86 34.00 55.18
C VAL A 12 -25.47 34.65 54.95
N SER A 13 -24.61 34.29 54.00
CA SER A 13 -24.80 33.75 52.65
C SER A 13 -23.46 33.26 52.10
N ARG A 14 -23.52 32.15 51.37
CA ARG A 14 -22.76 31.80 50.15
C ARG A 14 -21.34 32.35 49.97
N CYS A 15 -20.42 31.41 49.78
CA CYS A 15 -19.75 31.33 48.48
C CYS A 15 -19.66 29.88 47.98
N CYS A 16 -20.79 29.18 47.86
CA CYS A 16 -20.86 27.94 47.06
C CYS A 16 -20.90 28.23 45.54
N CYS A 17 -20.88 29.51 45.14
CA CYS A 17 -20.97 29.91 43.74
C CYS A 17 -19.65 29.69 42.99
N SER A 18 -18.48 29.69 43.64
CA SER A 18 -17.21 29.54 42.92
C SER A 18 -16.92 28.08 42.50
N ALA A 19 -17.26 27.09 43.33
CA ALA A 19 -17.07 25.68 42.98
C ALA A 19 -18.10 25.18 41.95
N ALA A 20 -19.37 25.60 42.09
CA ALA A 20 -20.40 25.28 41.10
C ALA A 20 -20.19 26.04 39.77
N ALA A 21 -19.71 27.29 39.81
CA ALA A 21 -19.34 28.03 38.60
C ALA A 21 -18.09 27.47 37.94
N ALA A 22 -17.10 26.99 38.71
CA ALA A 22 -15.92 26.32 38.17
C ALA A 22 -16.29 24.99 37.48
N GLN A 23 -17.13 24.15 38.12
CA GLN A 23 -17.65 22.93 37.49
C GLN A 23 -18.52 23.22 36.25
N GLN A 24 -19.35 24.27 36.27
CA GLN A 24 -20.11 24.70 35.09
C GLN A 24 -19.20 25.26 33.99
N GLN A 25 -18.13 25.98 34.32
CA GLN A 25 -17.13 26.45 33.35
C GLN A 25 -16.36 25.30 32.72
N GLU A 26 -15.92 24.32 33.50
CA GLU A 26 -15.25 23.13 32.97
C GLU A 26 -16.17 22.31 32.08
N GLN A 27 -17.44 22.14 32.46
CA GLN A 27 -18.42 21.41 31.65
C GLN A 27 -18.78 22.16 30.36
N GLN A 28 -18.84 23.50 30.39
CA GLN A 28 -19.00 24.33 29.19
C GLN A 28 -17.76 24.31 28.30
N GLN A 29 -16.54 24.34 28.86
CA GLN A 29 -15.30 24.19 28.11
C GLN A 29 -15.20 22.80 27.45
N GLN A 30 -15.59 21.74 28.15
CA GLN A 30 -15.63 20.38 27.61
C GLN A 30 -16.66 20.24 26.48
N LEU A 31 -17.84 20.88 26.60
CA LEU A 31 -18.84 20.92 25.52
C LEU A 31 -18.36 21.73 24.31
N GLN A 32 -17.68 22.86 24.52
CA GLN A 32 -17.06 23.63 23.43
C GLN A 32 -15.93 22.86 22.75
N GLN A 33 -15.08 22.16 23.50
CA GLN A 33 -14.06 21.26 22.92
C GLN A 33 -14.71 20.10 22.16
N LYS A 34 -15.81 19.51 22.67
CA LYS A 34 -16.59 18.50 21.94
C LYS A 34 -17.23 19.05 20.66
N GLN A 35 -17.62 20.32 20.64
CA GLN A 35 -18.19 20.98 19.45
C GLN A 35 -17.11 21.41 18.43
N GLN A 36 -15.87 21.66 18.84
CA GLN A 36 -14.74 21.97 17.95
C GLN A 36 -14.12 20.71 17.29
N GLN A 37 -14.49 19.51 17.76
CA GLN A 37 -13.93 18.25 17.29
C GLN A 37 -14.36 17.72 15.90
N PRO A 38 -15.45 18.15 15.21
CA PRO A 38 -15.80 17.56 13.92
C PRO A 38 -14.86 17.98 12.80
N LEU A 39 -14.31 19.20 12.82
CA LEU A 39 -13.35 19.66 11.81
C LEU A 39 -11.98 19.00 12.00
N GLN A 40 -11.48 18.92 13.24
CA GLN A 40 -10.20 18.26 13.53
C GLN A 40 -10.23 16.77 13.16
N ARG A 41 -11.31 16.06 13.49
CA ARG A 41 -11.48 14.65 13.06
C ARG A 41 -11.54 14.49 11.55
N ARG A 42 -12.19 15.42 10.82
CA ARG A 42 -12.22 15.37 9.34
C ARG A 42 -10.84 15.57 8.74
N VAL A 43 -10.05 16.50 9.27
CA VAL A 43 -8.66 16.73 8.82
C VAL A 43 -7.81 15.49 9.09
N GLN A 44 -7.93 14.90 10.29
CA GLN A 44 -7.17 13.70 10.66
C GLN A 44 -7.56 12.49 9.79
N GLN A 45 -8.85 12.28 9.54
CA GLN A 45 -9.34 11.25 8.62
C GLN A 45 -8.90 11.49 7.18
N GLN A 46 -8.88 12.74 6.71
CA GLN A 46 -8.35 13.06 5.38
C GLN A 46 -6.85 12.74 5.27
N GLN A 47 -6.07 13.08 6.30
CA GLN A 47 -4.64 12.76 6.32
C GLN A 47 -4.41 11.24 6.33
N GLU A 48 -5.16 10.49 7.13
CA GLU A 48 -5.09 9.02 7.18
C GLU A 48 -5.47 8.40 5.82
N GLN A 49 -6.54 8.89 5.17
CA GLN A 49 -6.93 8.43 3.84
C GLN A 49 -5.86 8.73 2.78
N GLN A 50 -5.27 9.93 2.80
CA GLN A 50 -4.18 10.30 1.89
C GLN A 50 -2.95 9.41 2.11
N GLN A 51 -2.60 9.14 3.37
CA GLN A 51 -1.48 8.27 3.71
C GLN A 51 -1.73 6.82 3.26
N GLN A 52 -2.95 6.30 3.45
CA GLN A 52 -3.32 4.97 2.96
C GLN A 52 -3.25 4.88 1.43
N GLN A 53 -3.71 5.91 0.70
CA GLN A 53 -3.61 5.94 -0.76
C GLN A 53 -2.16 5.94 -1.24
N GLN A 54 -1.28 6.73 -0.61
CA GLN A 54 0.15 6.75 -0.95
C GLN A 54 0.83 5.40 -0.72
N LEU A 55 0.53 4.74 0.40
CA LEU A 55 1.05 3.41 0.71
C LEU A 55 0.61 2.36 -0.31
N GLN A 56 -0.65 2.39 -0.74
CA GLN A 56 -1.16 1.48 -1.78
C GLN A 56 -0.42 1.68 -3.12
N GLN A 57 -0.21 2.93 -3.55
CA GLN A 57 0.53 3.20 -4.79
C GLN A 57 1.98 2.69 -4.71
N GLN A 58 2.65 2.91 -3.57
CA GLN A 58 4.02 2.44 -3.38
C GLN A 58 4.12 0.91 -3.36
N GLN A 59 3.13 0.22 -2.79
CA GLN A 59 3.06 -1.25 -2.82
C GLN A 59 2.84 -1.78 -4.24
N GLN A 60 1.97 -1.16 -5.03
CA GLN A 60 1.76 -1.54 -6.44
C GLN A 60 3.05 -1.40 -7.26
N GLN A 61 3.81 -0.33 -7.05
CA GLN A 61 5.12 -0.16 -7.68
C GLN A 61 6.12 -1.25 -7.27
N ARG A 62 6.16 -1.63 -5.98
CA ARG A 62 7.04 -2.73 -5.53
C ARG A 62 6.67 -4.08 -6.15
N GLN A 63 5.40 -4.35 -6.41
CA GLN A 63 4.99 -5.60 -7.03
C GLN A 63 5.41 -5.70 -8.51
N GLY A 64 5.57 -4.58 -9.22
CA GLY A 64 6.06 -4.56 -10.60
C GLY A 64 7.51 -5.04 -10.78
N PHE A 65 8.29 -5.05 -9.69
CA PHE A 65 9.68 -5.52 -9.67
C PHE A 65 9.87 -6.88 -8.99
N ALA A 66 8.80 -7.54 -8.54
CA ALA A 66 8.91 -8.86 -7.93
C ALA A 66 9.50 -9.86 -8.94
N THR A 67 10.53 -10.62 -8.54
CA THR A 67 11.24 -11.51 -9.46
C THR A 67 10.68 -12.93 -9.44
N ALA A 68 10.43 -13.53 -10.59
CA ALA A 68 10.02 -14.93 -10.76
C ALA A 68 11.09 -15.76 -11.48
N SER A 69 11.10 -17.08 -11.25
CA SER A 69 11.97 -18.00 -11.98
C SER A 69 11.49 -18.17 -13.43
N PHE A 70 12.43 -18.32 -14.37
CA PHE A 70 12.15 -18.62 -15.77
C PHE A 70 11.74 -20.07 -16.05
N GLY A 71 12.04 -20.98 -15.11
CA GLY A 71 11.72 -22.42 -15.22
C GLY A 71 10.28 -22.72 -15.62
N PRO A 72 9.27 -22.24 -14.86
CA PRO A 72 7.86 -22.53 -15.14
C PRO A 72 7.27 -21.75 -16.34
N LEU A 73 8.04 -20.89 -17.02
CA LEU A 73 7.50 -19.97 -18.04
C LEU A 73 7.44 -20.55 -19.46
N GLY A 74 7.74 -21.84 -19.63
CA GLY A 74 7.69 -22.50 -20.95
C GLY A 74 8.85 -22.12 -21.88
N LEU A 75 9.96 -21.63 -21.33
CA LEU A 75 11.15 -21.32 -22.11
C LEU A 75 11.96 -22.58 -22.44
N LEU A 76 12.58 -22.59 -23.62
CA LEU A 76 13.49 -23.66 -24.03
C LEU A 76 14.74 -23.66 -23.12
N PRO A 77 15.33 -24.84 -22.83
CA PRO A 77 16.53 -24.93 -22.00
C PRO A 77 17.70 -24.09 -22.54
N SER A 78 17.88 -24.03 -23.86
CA SER A 78 18.93 -23.22 -24.50
C SER A 78 18.75 -21.72 -24.25
N VAL A 79 17.50 -21.24 -24.27
CA VAL A 79 17.17 -19.83 -23.98
C VAL A 79 17.40 -19.53 -22.50
N GLN A 80 17.00 -20.42 -21.60
CA GLN A 80 17.24 -20.27 -20.16
C GLN A 80 18.74 -20.23 -19.84
N GLN A 81 19.55 -21.09 -20.46
CA GLN A 81 21.00 -21.09 -20.30
C GLN A 81 21.63 -19.79 -20.82
N ALA A 82 21.20 -19.29 -21.99
CA ALA A 82 21.68 -18.02 -22.52
C ALA A 82 21.36 -16.84 -21.57
N LEU A 83 20.14 -16.80 -21.02
CA LEU A 83 19.76 -15.80 -20.03
C LEU A 83 20.65 -15.87 -18.78
N GLN A 84 20.94 -17.06 -18.27
CA GLN A 84 21.83 -17.24 -17.12
C GLN A 84 23.26 -16.77 -17.42
N GLN A 85 23.80 -17.07 -18.61
CA GLN A 85 25.12 -16.60 -19.05
C GLN A 85 25.20 -15.08 -19.15
N TRP A 86 24.09 -14.42 -19.46
CA TRP A 86 23.97 -12.97 -19.52
C TRP A 86 23.71 -12.33 -18.14
N GLY A 87 23.75 -13.13 -17.06
CA GLY A 87 23.49 -12.67 -15.69
C GLY A 87 22.01 -12.45 -15.38
N ILE A 88 21.09 -12.86 -16.25
CA ILE A 88 19.65 -12.69 -16.10
C ILE A 88 19.09 -13.94 -15.43
N LEU A 89 19.17 -13.97 -14.10
CA LEU A 89 18.81 -15.16 -13.31
C LEU A 89 17.31 -15.28 -13.03
N ARG A 90 16.58 -14.16 -12.98
CA ARG A 90 15.14 -14.12 -12.72
C ARG A 90 14.46 -13.06 -13.58
N GLY A 91 13.21 -13.34 -13.97
CA GLY A 91 12.38 -12.41 -14.71
C GLY A 91 11.58 -11.50 -13.78
N SER A 92 11.17 -10.32 -14.25
CA SER A 92 10.21 -9.49 -13.52
C SER A 92 8.82 -10.13 -13.48
N SER A 93 7.96 -9.73 -12.55
CA SER A 93 6.59 -10.22 -12.40
C SER A 93 5.78 -9.97 -13.67
N MET A 94 6.01 -8.81 -14.31
CA MET A 94 5.46 -8.50 -15.61
C MET A 94 5.95 -9.48 -16.69
N GLN A 95 7.24 -9.81 -16.75
CA GLN A 95 7.75 -10.80 -17.70
C GLN A 95 7.15 -12.18 -17.44
N ALA A 96 6.96 -12.57 -16.18
CA ALA A 96 6.33 -13.84 -15.83
C ALA A 96 4.87 -13.93 -16.30
N ALA A 97 4.14 -12.81 -16.25
CA ALA A 97 2.78 -12.74 -16.78
C ALA A 97 2.75 -12.68 -18.32
N ALA A 98 3.69 -11.95 -18.94
CA ALA A 98 3.70 -11.71 -20.38
C ALA A 98 4.27 -12.87 -21.20
N LEU A 99 5.34 -13.52 -20.74
CA LEU A 99 6.07 -14.55 -21.50
C LEU A 99 5.17 -15.71 -21.94
N PRO A 100 4.33 -16.33 -21.08
CA PRO A 100 3.46 -17.42 -21.51
C PRO A 100 2.51 -17.02 -22.65
N LEU A 101 1.94 -15.81 -22.57
CA LEU A 101 1.02 -15.29 -23.57
C LEU A 101 1.75 -14.95 -24.89
N LEU A 102 2.95 -14.37 -24.81
CA LEU A 102 3.79 -14.09 -25.98
C LEU A 102 4.24 -15.38 -26.68
N LEU A 103 4.61 -16.41 -25.92
CA LEU A 103 5.03 -17.71 -26.45
C LEU A 103 3.87 -18.47 -27.13
N GLN A 104 2.63 -18.25 -26.68
CA GLN A 104 1.43 -18.72 -27.36
C GLN A 104 1.15 -17.96 -28.68
N GLY A 105 1.94 -16.94 -29.01
CA GLY A 105 1.80 -16.14 -30.22
C GLY A 105 0.71 -15.08 -30.15
N GLN A 106 0.25 -14.71 -28.96
CA GLN A 106 -0.73 -13.65 -28.78
C GLN A 106 -0.12 -12.26 -28.96
N SER A 107 -0.89 -11.34 -29.54
CA SER A 107 -0.53 -9.92 -29.62
C SER A 107 -0.86 -9.24 -28.29
N LEU A 108 0.16 -8.71 -27.61
CA LEU A 108 0.01 -8.07 -26.31
C LEU A 108 0.55 -6.65 -26.32
N CYS A 109 -0.20 -5.73 -25.71
CA CYS A 109 0.29 -4.40 -25.35
C CYS A 109 0.76 -4.44 -23.88
N ILE A 110 2.08 -4.33 -23.67
CA ILE A 110 2.64 -4.32 -22.32
C ILE A 110 2.81 -2.87 -21.86
N ALA A 111 1.89 -2.41 -21.02
CA ALA A 111 2.00 -1.12 -20.33
C ALA A 111 2.74 -1.30 -19.00
N ALA A 112 4.02 -0.95 -18.97
CA ALA A 112 4.82 -0.90 -17.74
C ALA A 112 5.79 0.28 -17.79
N GLU A 113 6.44 0.63 -16.68
CA GLU A 113 7.43 1.72 -16.63
C GLU A 113 8.73 1.38 -17.37
N THR A 114 9.49 2.40 -17.77
CA THR A 114 10.84 2.20 -18.35
C THR A 114 11.72 1.46 -17.33
N GLY A 115 12.54 0.52 -17.81
CA GLY A 115 13.35 -0.33 -16.92
C GLY A 115 12.66 -1.59 -16.38
N SER A 116 11.35 -1.79 -16.52
CA SER A 116 10.66 -3.03 -16.07
C SER A 116 10.97 -4.28 -16.90
N GLY A 117 11.84 -4.18 -17.92
CA GLY A 117 12.27 -5.32 -18.75
C GLY A 117 11.31 -5.73 -19.88
N LYS A 118 10.43 -4.83 -20.34
CA LYS A 118 9.48 -5.10 -21.45
C LYS A 118 10.18 -5.55 -22.74
N THR A 119 11.25 -4.84 -23.12
CA THR A 119 12.04 -5.17 -24.31
C THR A 119 12.58 -6.59 -24.24
N LEU A 120 13.12 -6.98 -23.08
CA LEU A 120 13.61 -8.33 -22.87
C LEU A 120 12.49 -9.38 -23.01
N ALA A 121 11.28 -9.09 -22.53
CA ALA A 121 10.14 -10.00 -22.67
C ALA A 121 9.83 -10.31 -24.15
N TYR A 122 9.75 -9.28 -24.99
CA TYR A 122 9.50 -9.44 -26.43
C TYR A 122 10.68 -10.12 -27.14
N VAL A 123 11.91 -9.74 -26.82
CA VAL A 123 13.12 -10.33 -27.43
C VAL A 123 13.22 -11.81 -27.12
N VAL A 124 13.03 -12.21 -25.86
CA VAL A 124 13.07 -13.62 -25.44
C VAL A 124 12.01 -14.44 -26.18
N ALA A 125 10.78 -13.94 -26.25
CA ALA A 125 9.70 -14.62 -26.97
C ALA A 125 10.01 -14.76 -28.47
N LEU A 126 10.54 -13.71 -29.09
CA LEU A 126 10.92 -13.71 -30.51
C LEU A 126 12.04 -14.72 -30.79
N VAL A 127 13.12 -14.67 -30.01
CA VAL A 127 14.27 -15.59 -30.15
C VAL A 127 13.81 -17.04 -30.00
N GLN A 128 12.99 -17.34 -28.98
CA GLN A 128 12.47 -18.69 -28.82
C GLN A 128 11.66 -19.15 -30.04
N ARG A 129 10.81 -18.29 -30.59
CA ARG A 129 10.02 -18.63 -31.79
C ARG A 129 10.92 -18.90 -32.99
N LEU A 130 11.97 -18.09 -33.19
CA LEU A 130 12.95 -18.30 -34.26
C LEU A 130 13.70 -19.62 -34.10
N LEU A 131 14.10 -19.98 -32.88
CA LEU A 131 14.77 -21.26 -32.60
C LEU A 131 13.86 -22.46 -32.92
N VAL A 132 12.58 -22.39 -32.54
CA VAL A 132 11.60 -23.44 -32.86
C VAL A 132 11.44 -23.58 -34.38
N LEU A 133 11.29 -22.46 -35.10
CA LEU A 133 11.17 -22.47 -36.57
C LEU A 133 12.43 -23.05 -37.23
N GLN A 134 13.62 -22.70 -36.74
CA GLN A 134 14.90 -23.19 -37.25
C GLN A 134 15.07 -24.70 -36.99
N GLN A 135 14.63 -25.21 -35.85
CA GLN A 135 14.64 -26.66 -35.58
C GLN A 135 13.67 -27.42 -36.49
N GLN A 136 12.50 -26.86 -36.77
CA GLN A 136 11.53 -27.45 -37.68
C GLN A 136 12.06 -27.55 -39.12
N GLN A 137 12.79 -26.53 -39.59
CA GLN A 137 13.41 -26.58 -40.92
C GLN A 137 14.50 -27.65 -41.02
N GLN A 138 15.32 -27.82 -39.99
CA GLN A 138 16.38 -28.83 -39.97
C GLN A 138 15.86 -30.26 -39.97
N GLN A 139 14.66 -30.49 -39.42
CA GLN A 139 14.03 -31.81 -39.40
C GLN A 139 13.35 -32.18 -40.73
N GLN A 140 13.27 -31.24 -41.68
CA GLN A 140 12.64 -31.45 -42.99
C GLN A 140 13.65 -31.73 -44.12
N THR A 141 14.95 -31.62 -43.84
CA THR A 141 16.07 -31.99 -44.73
C THR A 141 16.70 -33.31 -44.29
#